data_AF-A0A7J4LJ46-F1
#
_entry.id   AF-A0A7J4LJ46-F1
#
_cell.length_a   1.000
_cell.length_b   1.000
_cell.length_c   1.000
_cell.angle_alpha   90.00
_cell.angle_beta   90.00
_cell.angle_gamma   90.00
#
_symmetry.space_group_name_H-M   'P 1'
#
loop_
_entity.id
_entity.type
_entity.pdbx_description
1 polymer ?
#
loop_
_entity_poly.entity_id
_entity_poly.type
_entity_poly.pdbx_seq_one_letter_code
_entity_poly.pdbx_strand_id
1 'polypeptide(L)'
;MEILADIGGRPGIDCRGFCAYCYFRGAKDVPPFGCKHCMPFQKGCDYCSRSVKEQYPGFKPLPLVVQDVGQTIYFGKGIDKITISGGGDASCYPDLNRLVGILSQHGLPLHLGYTSGKGFDDTSSAEILLKNGVSEVSFTVFATDPGLRRKYMSERNPEVSLRILRELSGSCDVYAAAVILPGVNDGEVLERTCSDLEDMGVKGLILMRFANYKDQGLILGNAPIIEGAGTQSIEEFAKMVKRIGKAYKFRVTGTPLYDTFAGSPFAIIKNKKALSRLPAARKRATVITGRAAAPMLSDIFSKLGGSVNVVAAEKDIGCLITIEDAEKLELDRLAPTVIFPGRAFVHDGEIKKVLSRDGVDRLVRRGPDRLTVDGEMSISLTKKEILDFEVAAFTELISLVNLLGV
;
A
#
# COMPACT_ATOMS: atom_id res chain seq x y z
N MET A 1 11.75 1.27 -17.46
CA MET A 1 10.47 0.56 -17.24
C MET A 1 10.72 -0.69 -16.41
N GLU A 2 9.86 -0.98 -15.44
CA GLU A 2 9.92 -2.21 -14.63
C GLU A 2 9.01 -3.28 -15.24
N ILE A 3 9.47 -4.53 -15.29
CA ILE A 3 8.65 -5.69 -15.67
C ILE A 3 8.27 -6.46 -14.40
N LEU A 4 6.98 -6.77 -14.25
CA LEU A 4 6.49 -7.66 -13.21
C LEU A 4 6.53 -9.13 -13.70
N ALA A 5 7.39 -9.93 -13.10
CA ALA A 5 7.32 -11.40 -13.15
C ALA A 5 6.27 -11.88 -12.13
N ASP A 6 5.00 -11.88 -12.53
CA ASP A 6 3.88 -12.28 -11.68
C ASP A 6 3.88 -13.80 -11.44
N ILE A 7 4.31 -14.22 -10.25
CA ILE A 7 4.35 -15.63 -9.83
C ILE A 7 3.00 -16.14 -9.30
N GLY A 8 1.99 -15.27 -9.15
CA GLY A 8 0.71 -15.62 -8.55
C GLY A 8 0.83 -15.95 -7.05
N GLY A 9 0.13 -16.99 -6.60
CA GLY A 9 0.10 -17.43 -5.20
C GLY A 9 -1.06 -16.82 -4.41
N ARG A 10 -1.64 -17.62 -3.52
CA ARG A 10 -2.74 -17.25 -2.64
C ARG A 10 -2.21 -16.68 -1.33
N PRO A 11 -2.59 -15.46 -0.94
CA PRO A 11 -2.18 -14.88 0.34
C PRO A 11 -2.49 -15.79 1.52
N GLY A 12 -1.53 -15.94 2.42
CA GLY A 12 -1.61 -16.77 3.62
C GLY A 12 -1.56 -18.28 3.37
N ILE A 13 -2.12 -18.80 2.27
CA ILE A 13 -2.07 -20.22 1.94
C ILE A 13 -0.71 -20.57 1.33
N ASP A 14 -0.35 -19.90 0.25
CA ASP A 14 0.92 -20.09 -0.46
C ASP A 14 2.06 -19.26 0.18
N CYS A 15 1.86 -18.83 1.43
CA CYS A 15 2.84 -18.16 2.28
C CYS A 15 3.30 -19.06 3.46
N ARG A 16 3.07 -20.39 3.37
CA ARG A 16 3.26 -21.37 4.46
C ARG A 16 2.43 -21.07 5.72
N GLY A 17 1.22 -20.54 5.53
CA GLY A 17 0.30 -20.20 6.61
C GLY A 17 0.17 -18.71 6.85
N PHE A 18 -0.95 -18.33 7.47
CA PHE A 18 -1.26 -16.94 7.79
C PHE A 18 -0.39 -16.45 8.95
N CYS A 19 0.11 -15.21 8.82
CA CYS A 19 0.50 -14.43 9.99
C CYS A 19 -0.76 -14.14 10.81
N ALA A 20 -0.62 -14.03 12.12
CA ALA A 20 -1.71 -13.76 13.04
C ALA A 20 -2.49 -12.48 12.68
N TYR A 21 -1.77 -11.48 12.15
CA TYR A 21 -2.24 -10.16 11.73
C TYR A 21 -2.52 -10.04 10.22
N CYS A 22 -2.53 -11.15 9.47
CA CYS A 22 -2.68 -11.10 8.02
C CYS A 22 -4.06 -10.56 7.61
N TYR A 23 -4.07 -9.56 6.72
CA TYR A 23 -5.28 -8.92 6.18
C TYR A 23 -6.28 -9.92 5.59
N PHE A 24 -5.81 -10.99 4.94
CA PHE A 24 -6.64 -12.00 4.28
C PHE A 24 -7.10 -13.12 5.22
N ARG A 25 -6.65 -13.13 6.48
CA ARG A 25 -7.03 -14.16 7.44
C ARG A 25 -8.53 -14.06 7.71
N GLY A 26 -9.25 -15.17 7.50
CA GLY A 26 -10.70 -15.22 7.70
C GLY A 26 -11.51 -14.42 6.67
N ALA A 27 -10.89 -13.97 5.57
CA ALA A 27 -11.57 -13.27 4.48
C ALA A 27 -12.80 -14.06 4.02
N LYS A 28 -13.94 -13.38 3.93
CA LYS A 28 -15.22 -13.97 3.52
C LYS A 28 -15.43 -13.75 2.02
N ASP A 29 -16.32 -14.56 1.45
CA ASP A 29 -16.84 -14.22 0.15
C ASP A 29 -17.82 -13.04 0.27
N VAL A 30 -17.33 -11.87 -0.11
CA VAL A 30 -18.10 -10.63 -0.12
C VAL A 30 -18.62 -10.35 -1.53
N PRO A 31 -19.84 -9.79 -1.69
CA PRO A 31 -20.34 -9.41 -3.00
C PRO A 31 -19.42 -8.37 -3.65
N PRO A 32 -19.43 -8.22 -4.98
CA PRO A 32 -18.63 -7.20 -5.65
C PRO A 32 -18.94 -5.81 -5.08
N PHE A 33 -17.90 -5.07 -4.70
CA PHE A 33 -18.07 -3.75 -4.08
C PHE A 33 -18.54 -2.68 -5.08
N GLY A 34 -18.20 -2.85 -6.36
CA GLY A 34 -18.18 -1.76 -7.33
C GLY A 34 -16.82 -1.04 -7.33
N CYS A 35 -16.42 -0.50 -8.48
CA CYS A 35 -15.22 0.32 -8.62
C CYS A 35 -15.27 1.11 -9.94
N LYS A 36 -14.24 1.91 -10.21
CA LYS A 36 -14.08 2.67 -11.46
C LYS A 36 -14.02 1.83 -12.74
N HIS A 37 -13.75 0.52 -12.64
CA HIS A 37 -13.66 -0.40 -13.78
C HIS A 37 -14.99 -1.13 -14.05
N CYS A 38 -16.02 -0.91 -13.23
CA CYS A 38 -17.35 -1.46 -13.49
C CYS A 38 -18.01 -0.73 -14.65
N MET A 39 -18.85 -1.46 -15.41
CA MET A 39 -19.67 -0.84 -16.45
C MET A 39 -20.72 0.09 -15.81
N PRO A 40 -21.17 1.16 -16.50
CA PRO A 40 -22.14 2.11 -15.94
C PRO A 40 -23.44 1.47 -15.45
N PHE A 41 -23.86 0.36 -16.05
CA PHE A 41 -25.11 -0.34 -15.76
C PHE A 41 -24.92 -1.68 -15.03
N GLN A 42 -23.67 -2.07 -14.72
CA GLN A 42 -23.38 -3.36 -14.09
C GLN A 42 -22.31 -3.22 -13.02
N LYS A 43 -22.69 -3.56 -11.79
CA LYS A 43 -21.78 -3.69 -10.65
C LYS A 43 -21.06 -5.04 -10.73
N GLY A 44 -19.74 -5.02 -10.53
CA GLY A 44 -18.91 -6.22 -10.52
C GLY A 44 -18.13 -6.38 -11.82
N CYS A 45 -16.87 -5.96 -11.80
CA CYS A 45 -15.87 -6.34 -12.79
C CYS A 45 -14.86 -7.30 -12.14
N ASP A 46 -13.93 -7.85 -12.93
CA ASP A 46 -12.89 -8.76 -12.43
C ASP A 46 -12.13 -8.15 -11.23
N TYR A 47 -11.79 -6.86 -11.31
CA TYR A 47 -11.03 -6.18 -10.27
C TYR A 47 -11.73 -6.17 -8.89
N CYS A 48 -12.96 -5.68 -8.80
CA CYS A 48 -13.66 -5.53 -7.52
C CYS A 48 -14.37 -6.80 -7.05
N SER A 49 -14.47 -7.82 -7.90
CA SER A 49 -15.10 -9.10 -7.58
C SER A 49 -14.07 -10.15 -7.14
N ARG A 50 -12.89 -10.14 -7.78
CA ARG A 50 -11.86 -11.18 -7.63
C ARG A 50 -10.49 -10.61 -7.28
N SER A 51 -9.95 -9.67 -8.06
CA SER A 51 -8.54 -9.24 -7.91
C SER A 51 -8.26 -8.56 -6.56
N VAL A 52 -9.19 -7.75 -6.05
CA VAL A 52 -9.06 -7.12 -4.71
C VAL A 52 -9.01 -8.15 -3.56
N LYS A 53 -9.60 -9.33 -3.77
CA LYS A 53 -9.56 -10.43 -2.80
C LYS A 53 -8.28 -11.25 -2.92
N GLU A 54 -7.42 -10.92 -3.89
CA GLU A 54 -6.23 -11.68 -4.24
C GLU A 54 -6.54 -13.18 -4.41
N GLN A 55 -7.67 -13.47 -5.05
CA GLN A 55 -8.10 -14.83 -5.38
C GLN A 55 -7.30 -15.33 -6.59
N TYR A 56 -6.09 -15.79 -6.30
CA TYR A 56 -5.26 -16.54 -7.23
C TYR A 56 -5.60 -18.04 -7.15
N PRO A 57 -5.49 -18.81 -8.25
CA PRO A 57 -5.64 -20.26 -8.18
C PRO A 57 -4.48 -20.94 -7.43
N GLY A 58 -3.35 -20.24 -7.29
CA GLY A 58 -2.11 -20.71 -6.68
C GLY A 58 -0.91 -20.05 -7.36
N PHE A 59 0.29 -20.53 -7.08
CA PHE A 59 1.47 -20.12 -7.84
C PHE A 59 1.36 -20.52 -9.32
N LYS A 60 1.77 -19.63 -10.20
CA LYS A 60 1.84 -19.91 -11.64
C LYS A 60 2.97 -20.91 -11.91
N PRO A 61 2.82 -21.83 -12.87
CA PRO A 61 3.92 -22.70 -13.29
C PRO A 61 5.09 -21.90 -13.87
N LEU A 62 6.32 -22.34 -13.58
CA LEU A 62 7.55 -21.69 -14.07
C LEU A 62 7.54 -21.35 -15.57
N PRO A 63 7.15 -22.26 -16.51
CA PRO A 63 7.17 -21.95 -17.93
C PRO A 63 6.26 -20.77 -18.30
N LEU A 64 5.12 -20.63 -17.60
CA LEU A 64 4.18 -19.55 -17.85
C LEU A 64 4.77 -18.20 -17.43
N VAL A 65 5.37 -18.14 -16.24
CA VAL A 65 6.03 -16.91 -15.74
C VAL A 65 7.17 -16.49 -16.68
N VAL A 66 8.01 -17.44 -17.10
CA VAL A 66 9.13 -17.17 -18.01
C VAL A 66 8.63 -16.70 -19.37
N GLN A 67 7.56 -17.31 -19.90
CA GLN A 67 6.97 -16.91 -21.18
C GLN A 67 6.39 -15.49 -21.11
N ASP A 68 5.63 -15.16 -20.06
CA ASP A 68 5.02 -13.84 -19.87
C ASP A 68 6.09 -12.74 -19.79
N VAL A 69 7.16 -12.99 -19.03
CA VAL A 69 8.30 -12.07 -18.93
C VAL A 69 9.04 -11.96 -20.26
N GLY A 70 9.32 -13.08 -20.93
CA GLY A 70 10.01 -13.11 -22.21
C GLY A 70 9.26 -12.35 -23.31
N GLN A 71 7.93 -12.48 -23.37
CA GLN A 71 7.08 -11.70 -24.27
C GLN A 71 7.16 -10.19 -23.95
N THR A 72 7.08 -9.84 -22.66
CA THR A 72 7.18 -8.43 -22.24
C THR A 72 8.54 -7.83 -22.56
N ILE A 73 9.63 -8.60 -22.41
CA ILE A 73 10.97 -8.17 -22.81
C ILE A 73 11.07 -7.97 -24.32
N TYR A 74 10.52 -8.89 -25.10
CA TYR A 74 10.59 -8.84 -26.56
C TYR A 74 9.88 -7.61 -27.15
N PHE A 75 8.72 -7.25 -26.61
CA PHE A 75 7.94 -6.09 -27.07
C PHE A 75 8.28 -4.78 -26.34
N GLY A 76 8.91 -4.87 -25.17
CA GLY A 76 9.27 -3.73 -24.35
C GLY A 76 10.51 -2.99 -24.86
N LYS A 77 10.59 -1.69 -24.55
CA LYS A 77 11.79 -0.86 -24.76
C LYS A 77 12.15 -0.14 -23.47
N GLY A 78 13.45 0.00 -23.20
CA GLY A 78 13.96 0.69 -22.01
C GLY A 78 13.54 0.01 -20.71
N ILE A 79 13.78 -1.30 -20.63
CA ILE A 79 13.51 -2.10 -19.44
C ILE A 79 14.71 -1.95 -18.50
N ASP A 80 14.45 -1.55 -17.26
CA ASP A 80 15.48 -1.24 -16.27
C ASP A 80 15.67 -2.38 -15.26
N LYS A 81 14.60 -3.10 -14.92
CA LYS A 81 14.61 -4.19 -13.93
C LYS A 81 13.44 -5.16 -14.10
N ILE A 82 13.60 -6.36 -13.54
CA ILE A 82 12.53 -7.37 -13.42
C ILE A 82 12.21 -7.56 -11.94
N THR A 83 10.95 -7.38 -11.56
CA THR A 83 10.47 -7.59 -10.20
C THR A 83 9.65 -8.86 -10.12
N ILE A 84 10.09 -9.81 -9.30
CA ILE A 84 9.41 -11.07 -9.02
C ILE A 84 8.47 -10.83 -7.84
N SER A 85 7.16 -10.93 -8.07
CA SER A 85 6.14 -10.71 -7.03
C SER A 85 4.83 -11.41 -7.39
N GLY A 86 3.93 -11.53 -6.43
CA GLY A 86 2.61 -12.15 -6.59
C GLY A 86 1.78 -12.00 -5.32
N GLY A 87 0.61 -12.65 -5.26
CA GLY A 87 -0.19 -12.68 -4.02
C GLY A 87 0.39 -13.60 -2.95
N GLY A 88 1.21 -14.58 -3.35
CA GLY A 88 1.96 -15.44 -2.43
C GLY A 88 3.28 -14.81 -1.98
N ASP A 89 3.92 -15.43 -0.99
CA ASP A 89 5.28 -15.04 -0.58
C ASP A 89 6.28 -15.58 -1.60
N ALA A 90 7.12 -14.72 -2.19
CA ALA A 90 8.08 -15.16 -3.20
C ALA A 90 9.04 -16.25 -2.68
N SER A 91 9.44 -16.20 -1.41
CA SER A 91 10.28 -17.26 -0.82
C SER A 91 9.59 -18.63 -0.79
N CYS A 92 8.25 -18.65 -0.83
CA CYS A 92 7.47 -19.89 -0.85
C CYS A 92 7.21 -20.40 -2.27
N TYR A 93 7.61 -19.67 -3.31
CA TYR A 93 7.46 -20.11 -4.70
C TYR A 93 8.38 -21.30 -4.98
N PRO A 94 7.85 -22.49 -5.36
CA PRO A 94 8.63 -23.72 -5.44
C PRO A 94 9.83 -23.65 -6.39
N ASP A 95 9.72 -22.87 -7.46
CA ASP A 95 10.74 -22.74 -8.50
C ASP A 95 11.52 -21.41 -8.40
N LEU A 96 11.52 -20.71 -7.25
CA LEU A 96 12.18 -19.39 -7.12
C LEU A 96 13.63 -19.40 -7.59
N ASN A 97 14.44 -20.35 -7.10
CA ASN A 97 15.86 -20.45 -7.45
C ASN A 97 16.08 -20.70 -8.95
N ARG A 98 15.19 -21.47 -9.58
CA ARG A 98 15.23 -21.72 -11.02
C ARG A 98 14.80 -20.49 -11.81
N LEU A 99 13.74 -19.82 -11.35
CA LEU A 99 13.22 -18.61 -11.97
C LEU A 99 14.29 -17.51 -11.98
N VAL A 100 14.93 -17.21 -10.85
CA VAL A 100 16.01 -16.20 -10.82
C VAL A 100 17.18 -16.59 -11.72
N GLY A 101 17.53 -17.88 -11.80
CA GLY A 101 18.60 -18.35 -12.68
C GLY A 101 18.28 -18.29 -14.18
N ILE A 102 17.01 -18.35 -14.56
CA ILE A 102 16.58 -18.14 -15.95
C ILE A 102 16.53 -16.65 -16.24
N LEU A 103 15.90 -15.86 -15.37
CA LEU A 103 15.72 -14.42 -15.57
C LEU A 103 17.06 -13.66 -15.57
N SER A 104 18.05 -14.12 -14.81
CA SER A 104 19.39 -13.53 -14.78
C SER A 104 20.10 -13.54 -16.14
N GLN A 105 19.75 -14.46 -17.04
CA GLN A 105 20.32 -14.56 -18.39
C GLN A 105 19.99 -13.34 -19.26
N HIS A 106 18.96 -12.57 -18.90
CA HIS A 106 18.63 -11.31 -19.58
C HIS A 106 19.57 -10.16 -19.20
N GLY A 107 20.45 -10.32 -18.20
CA GLY A 107 21.40 -9.30 -17.78
C GLY A 107 20.77 -8.07 -17.12
N LEU A 108 19.50 -8.16 -16.72
CA LEU A 108 18.76 -7.12 -16.03
C LEU A 108 18.81 -7.34 -14.51
N PRO A 109 18.89 -6.27 -13.70
CA PRO A 109 18.74 -6.36 -12.25
C PRO A 109 17.42 -7.04 -11.85
N LEU A 110 17.48 -7.94 -10.88
CA LEU A 110 16.31 -8.61 -10.33
C LEU A 110 15.92 -8.02 -8.98
N HIS A 111 14.63 -7.88 -8.75
CA HIS A 111 14.04 -7.46 -7.48
C HIS A 111 13.07 -8.53 -6.97
N LEU A 112 13.18 -8.90 -5.70
CA LEU A 112 12.09 -9.62 -5.02
C LEU A 112 11.10 -8.62 -4.42
N GLY A 113 9.96 -8.45 -5.08
CA GLY A 113 8.98 -7.42 -4.72
C GLY A 113 8.22 -7.69 -3.42
N TYR A 114 8.20 -8.93 -2.94
CA TYR A 114 7.67 -9.28 -1.62
C TYR A 114 8.20 -10.65 -1.16
N THR A 115 8.80 -10.68 0.03
CA THR A 115 9.07 -11.91 0.77
C THR A 115 8.96 -11.67 2.27
N SER A 116 8.52 -12.65 3.04
CA SER A 116 8.66 -12.66 4.49
C SER A 116 9.78 -13.58 4.98
N GLY A 117 10.42 -14.31 4.05
CA GLY A 117 11.49 -15.27 4.31
C GLY A 117 11.01 -16.64 4.83
N LYS A 118 9.72 -16.81 5.13
CA LYS A 118 9.16 -18.07 5.66
C LYS A 118 9.39 -19.29 4.76
N GLY A 119 9.53 -19.06 3.46
CA GLY A 119 9.74 -20.10 2.47
C GLY A 119 11.17 -20.59 2.36
N PHE A 120 12.15 -19.87 2.94
CA PHE A 120 13.53 -20.30 2.93
C PHE A 120 13.79 -21.36 4.00
N ASP A 121 14.25 -22.53 3.55
CA ASP A 121 14.61 -23.64 4.44
C ASP A 121 16.12 -23.71 4.72
N ASP A 122 16.93 -23.04 3.90
CA ASP A 122 18.39 -23.07 3.99
C ASP A 122 19.00 -21.70 3.65
N THR A 123 20.08 -21.36 4.35
CA THR A 123 20.76 -20.06 4.23
C THR A 123 21.43 -19.88 2.87
N SER A 124 21.78 -20.96 2.15
CA SER A 124 22.33 -20.86 0.78
C SER A 124 21.39 -20.14 -0.20
N SER A 125 20.10 -20.01 0.13
CA SER A 125 19.14 -19.24 -0.67
C SER A 125 19.60 -17.80 -0.89
N ALA A 126 20.24 -17.15 0.09
CA ALA A 126 20.76 -15.80 -0.07
C ALA A 126 21.87 -15.74 -1.13
N GLU A 127 22.85 -16.65 -1.06
CA GLU A 127 23.94 -16.75 -2.05
C GLU A 127 23.39 -17.00 -3.46
N ILE A 128 22.43 -17.91 -3.61
CA ILE A 128 21.79 -18.21 -4.90
C ILE A 128 21.11 -16.96 -5.47
N LEU A 129 20.34 -16.23 -4.66
CA LEU A 129 19.66 -15.01 -5.11
C LEU A 129 20.66 -13.94 -5.56
N LEU A 130 21.67 -13.66 -4.75
CA LEU A 130 22.69 -12.65 -5.03
C LEU A 130 23.51 -13.01 -6.28
N LYS A 131 23.95 -14.27 -6.40
CA LYS A 131 24.70 -14.77 -7.57
C LYS A 131 23.90 -14.65 -8.87
N ASN A 132 22.57 -14.72 -8.79
CA ASN A 132 21.67 -14.57 -9.94
C ASN A 132 21.19 -13.13 -10.15
N GLY A 133 21.85 -12.13 -9.57
CA GLY A 133 21.61 -10.72 -9.89
C GLY A 133 20.42 -10.09 -9.16
N VAL A 134 19.96 -10.70 -8.05
CA VAL A 134 19.03 -10.01 -7.14
C VAL A 134 19.76 -8.85 -6.47
N SER A 135 19.31 -7.63 -6.76
CA SER A 135 19.93 -6.38 -6.30
C SER A 135 19.02 -5.57 -5.38
N GLU A 136 17.74 -5.92 -5.28
CA GLU A 136 16.76 -5.25 -4.43
C GLU A 136 15.83 -6.32 -3.82
N VAL A 137 15.42 -6.15 -2.55
CA VAL A 137 14.48 -7.05 -1.87
C VAL A 137 13.55 -6.27 -0.94
N SER A 138 12.25 -6.48 -1.08
CA SER A 138 11.24 -6.03 -0.12
C SER A 138 10.93 -7.15 0.89
N PHE A 139 11.36 -6.98 2.15
CA PHE A 139 11.38 -8.05 3.16
C PHE A 139 10.49 -7.73 4.37
N THR A 140 9.44 -8.52 4.62
CA THR A 140 8.61 -8.37 5.83
C THR A 140 9.30 -9.03 7.03
N VAL A 141 9.81 -8.21 7.95
CA VAL A 141 10.56 -8.65 9.13
C VAL A 141 9.66 -8.89 10.34
N PHE A 142 8.60 -8.09 10.52
CA PHE A 142 7.75 -8.03 11.74
C PHE A 142 8.52 -7.70 13.04
N ALA A 143 9.51 -8.50 13.42
CA ALA A 143 10.48 -8.28 14.49
C ALA A 143 11.75 -9.09 14.21
N THR A 144 12.91 -8.68 14.73
CA THR A 144 14.14 -9.49 14.67
C THR A 144 14.22 -10.55 15.78
N ASP A 145 13.23 -10.60 16.68
CA ASP A 145 13.07 -11.66 17.66
C ASP A 145 12.50 -12.93 17.00
N PRO A 146 13.24 -14.06 16.97
CA PRO A 146 12.78 -15.29 16.34
C PRO A 146 11.52 -15.88 17.00
N GLY A 147 11.36 -15.71 18.33
CA GLY A 147 10.19 -16.16 19.07
C GLY A 147 8.93 -15.41 18.67
N LEU A 148 9.02 -14.10 18.46
CA LEU A 148 7.90 -13.30 17.95
C LEU A 148 7.54 -13.69 16.53
N ARG A 149 8.52 -13.90 15.64
CA ARG A 149 8.27 -14.38 14.28
C ARG A 149 7.59 -15.76 14.29
N ARG A 150 8.07 -16.70 15.11
CA ARG A 150 7.44 -18.03 15.27
C ARG A 150 5.99 -17.93 15.71
N LYS A 151 5.70 -17.08 16.71
CA LYS A 151 4.36 -16.92 17.27
C LYS A 151 3.39 -16.18 16.35
N TYR A 152 3.81 -15.07 15.75
CA TYR A 152 2.90 -14.15 15.04
C TYR A 152 2.98 -14.27 13.53
N MET A 153 4.06 -14.79 12.95
CA MET A 153 4.15 -15.06 11.51
C MET A 153 3.89 -16.54 11.17
N SER A 154 3.72 -17.39 12.19
CA SER A 154 3.65 -18.85 12.06
C SER A 154 4.90 -19.43 11.38
N GLU A 155 6.04 -18.79 11.59
CA GLU A 155 7.28 -19.16 10.90
C GLU A 155 7.96 -20.35 11.57
N ARG A 156 8.34 -21.34 10.76
CA ARG A 156 8.99 -22.57 11.23
C ARG A 156 10.45 -22.34 11.60
N ASN A 157 11.19 -21.65 10.72
CA ASN A 157 12.64 -21.46 10.81
C ASN A 157 13.03 -19.97 10.82
N PRO A 158 12.59 -19.16 11.80
CA PRO A 158 12.86 -17.73 11.84
C PRO A 158 14.36 -17.40 11.89
N GLU A 159 15.19 -18.29 12.43
CA GLU A 159 16.64 -18.12 12.47
C GLU A 159 17.26 -18.16 11.07
N VAL A 160 16.70 -18.95 10.15
CA VAL A 160 17.18 -19.04 8.75
C VAL A 160 16.80 -17.77 7.99
N SER A 161 15.55 -17.33 8.09
CA SER A 161 15.10 -16.14 7.37
C SER A 161 15.78 -14.86 7.86
N LEU A 162 16.05 -14.74 9.17
CA LEU A 162 16.81 -13.61 9.72
C LEU A 162 18.29 -13.62 9.31
N ARG A 163 18.89 -14.81 9.14
CA ARG A 163 20.25 -14.92 8.56
C ARG A 163 20.28 -14.48 7.09
N ILE A 164 19.31 -14.94 6.30
CA ILE A 164 19.15 -14.52 4.90
C ILE A 164 18.92 -13.01 4.81
N LEU A 165 18.07 -12.44 5.66
CA LEU A 165 17.86 -10.99 5.74
C LEU A 165 19.19 -10.26 5.97
N ARG A 166 20.02 -10.72 6.91
CA ARG A 166 21.35 -10.13 7.17
C ARG A 166 22.28 -10.23 5.97
N GLU A 167 22.37 -11.38 5.32
CA GLU A 167 23.24 -11.60 4.16
C GLU A 167 22.83 -10.75 2.96
N LEU A 168 21.52 -10.67 2.69
CA LEU A 168 20.97 -9.81 1.64
C LEU A 168 21.22 -8.33 1.95
N SER A 169 20.95 -7.88 3.18
CA SER A 169 21.12 -6.48 3.58
C SER A 169 22.57 -5.99 3.48
N GLY A 170 23.54 -6.89 3.65
CA GLY A 170 24.96 -6.58 3.46
C GLY A 170 25.40 -6.50 1.99
N SER A 171 24.59 -7.00 1.05
CA SER A 171 25.00 -7.22 -0.34
C SER A 171 24.13 -6.53 -1.39
N CYS A 172 22.88 -6.21 -1.05
CA CYS A 172 21.91 -5.59 -1.95
C CYS A 172 20.97 -4.62 -1.22
N ASP A 173 20.12 -3.90 -1.96
CA ASP A 173 19.20 -2.93 -1.38
C ASP A 173 17.99 -3.64 -0.76
N VAL A 174 17.99 -3.76 0.57
CA VAL A 174 16.87 -4.34 1.31
C VAL A 174 15.99 -3.24 1.91
N TYR A 175 14.69 -3.28 1.58
CA TYR A 175 13.66 -2.48 2.22
C TYR A 175 12.84 -3.38 3.15
N ALA A 176 13.02 -3.21 4.45
CA ALA A 176 12.31 -3.99 5.45
C ALA A 176 10.88 -3.45 5.65
N ALA A 177 9.95 -4.31 6.05
CA ALA A 177 8.59 -3.93 6.42
C ALA A 177 8.15 -4.60 7.73
N ALA A 178 7.43 -3.87 8.57
CA ALA A 178 6.88 -4.38 9.83
C ALA A 178 5.46 -3.87 10.08
N VAL A 179 4.51 -4.80 10.18
CA VAL A 179 3.17 -4.49 10.72
C VAL A 179 3.29 -4.34 12.23
N ILE A 180 2.84 -3.22 12.78
CA ILE A 180 2.96 -2.91 14.20
C ILE A 180 1.68 -3.30 14.93
N LEU A 181 1.82 -4.31 15.79
CA LEU A 181 0.84 -4.77 16.76
C LEU A 181 1.13 -4.13 18.12
N PRO A 182 0.21 -3.29 18.65
CA PRO A 182 0.41 -2.64 19.94
C PRO A 182 0.60 -3.64 21.08
N GLY A 183 1.62 -3.41 21.93
CA GLY A 183 1.98 -4.29 23.04
C GLY A 183 2.66 -5.61 22.63
N VAL A 184 3.05 -5.76 21.36
CA VAL A 184 3.67 -6.99 20.84
C VAL A 184 5.03 -6.72 20.23
N ASN A 185 5.08 -5.88 19.18
CA ASN A 185 6.31 -5.55 18.46
C ASN A 185 6.50 -4.04 18.30
N ASP A 186 5.87 -3.25 19.18
CA ASP A 186 6.17 -1.84 19.41
C ASP A 186 7.16 -1.66 20.58
N GLY A 187 7.36 -0.43 21.04
CA GLY A 187 8.23 -0.13 22.18
C GLY A 187 9.67 -0.63 22.02
N GLU A 188 10.20 -1.28 23.07
CA GLU A 188 11.58 -1.81 23.11
C GLU A 188 11.84 -2.87 22.04
N VAL A 189 10.84 -3.68 21.69
CA VAL A 189 10.96 -4.69 20.63
C VAL A 189 11.21 -4.03 19.27
N LEU A 190 10.48 -2.94 19.00
CA LEU A 190 10.68 -2.16 17.78
C LEU A 190 12.07 -1.50 17.77
N GLU A 191 12.51 -0.94 18.90
CA GLU A 191 13.84 -0.32 19.01
C GLU A 191 14.97 -1.34 18.78
N ARG A 192 14.85 -2.53 19.36
CA ARG A 192 15.78 -3.63 19.08
C ARG A 192 15.75 -4.03 17.61
N THR A 193 14.55 -4.19 17.05
CA THR A 193 14.37 -4.51 15.62
C THR A 193 15.04 -3.47 14.74
N CYS A 194 14.84 -2.18 15.02
CA CYS A 194 15.49 -1.11 14.27
C CYS A 194 17.01 -1.11 14.42
N SER A 195 17.55 -1.35 15.64
CA SER A 195 18.99 -1.46 15.85
C SER A 195 19.60 -2.61 15.06
N ASP A 196 18.99 -3.79 15.13
CA ASP A 196 19.44 -4.97 14.40
C ASP A 196 19.41 -4.73 12.89
N LEU A 197 18.37 -4.07 12.37
CA LEU A 197 18.26 -3.74 10.95
C LEU A 197 19.30 -2.70 10.50
N GLU A 198 19.60 -1.71 11.34
CA GLU A 198 20.69 -0.74 11.06
C GLU A 198 22.03 -1.45 10.95
N ASP A 199 22.33 -2.35 11.90
CA ASP A 199 23.55 -3.16 11.92
C ASP A 199 23.64 -4.12 10.72
N MET A 200 22.50 -4.62 10.23
CA MET A 200 22.43 -5.45 9.02
C MET A 200 22.64 -4.64 7.73
N GLY A 201 22.46 -3.32 7.75
CA GLY A 201 22.66 -2.45 6.59
C GLY A 201 21.43 -2.25 5.70
N VAL A 202 20.20 -2.41 6.23
CA VAL A 202 18.98 -2.16 5.43
C VAL A 202 18.93 -0.72 4.90
N LYS A 203 18.33 -0.52 3.73
CA LYS A 203 18.16 0.80 3.12
C LYS A 203 16.99 1.58 3.71
N GLY A 204 15.95 0.88 4.15
CA GLY A 204 14.83 1.52 4.81
C GLY A 204 13.89 0.54 5.50
N LEU A 205 12.99 1.10 6.31
CA LEU A 205 11.98 0.39 7.06
C LEU A 205 10.60 1.02 6.83
N ILE A 206 9.66 0.22 6.35
CA ILE A 206 8.25 0.55 6.23
C ILE A 206 7.53 0.04 7.47
N LEU A 207 7.06 0.95 8.31
CA LEU A 207 6.13 0.62 9.38
C LEU A 207 4.71 0.61 8.82
N MET A 208 3.94 -0.41 9.14
CA MET A 208 2.55 -0.54 8.70
C MET A 208 1.63 -0.54 9.91
N ARG A 209 0.65 0.34 9.93
CA ARG A 209 -0.33 0.36 11.02
C ARG A 209 -1.24 -0.85 10.90
N PHE A 210 -1.34 -1.64 11.97
CA PHE A 210 -2.26 -2.77 11.98
C PHE A 210 -3.73 -2.31 11.87
N ALA A 211 -4.44 -2.91 10.92
CA ALA A 211 -5.88 -2.76 10.76
C ALA A 211 -6.57 -3.99 11.35
N ASN A 212 -7.39 -3.78 12.38
CA ASN A 212 -8.19 -4.82 13.01
C ASN A 212 -9.69 -4.66 12.73
N TYR A 213 -10.15 -3.47 12.35
CA TYR A 213 -11.59 -3.18 12.17
C TYR A 213 -11.93 -2.63 10.77
N LYS A 214 -13.23 -2.62 10.45
CA LYS A 214 -13.75 -2.15 9.15
C LYS A 214 -13.31 -0.72 8.85
N ASP A 215 -13.43 0.19 9.80
CA ASP A 215 -13.07 1.62 9.65
C ASP A 215 -11.57 1.82 9.36
N GLN A 216 -10.73 0.84 9.67
CA GLN A 216 -9.28 0.90 9.46
C GLN A 216 -8.82 0.37 8.10
N GLY A 217 -9.74 -0.09 7.26
CA GLY A 217 -9.44 -0.57 5.89
C GLY A 217 -9.75 -2.05 5.64
N LEU A 218 -10.27 -2.78 6.64
CA LEU A 218 -10.74 -4.15 6.39
C LEU A 218 -12.07 -4.12 5.63
N ILE A 219 -12.04 -4.59 4.38
CA ILE A 219 -13.24 -4.62 3.51
C ILE A 219 -13.72 -6.04 3.21
N LEU A 220 -12.96 -7.08 3.57
CA LEU A 220 -13.24 -8.48 3.21
C LEU A 220 -14.13 -9.22 4.23
N GLY A 221 -14.89 -8.49 5.05
CA GLY A 221 -15.88 -9.08 5.97
C GLY A 221 -15.30 -9.91 7.13
N ASN A 222 -14.00 -9.75 7.40
CA ASN A 222 -13.21 -10.56 8.32
C ASN A 222 -12.70 -9.79 9.54
N ALA A 223 -13.30 -8.64 9.84
CA ALA A 223 -13.05 -7.92 11.08
C ALA A 223 -13.79 -8.60 12.26
N PRO A 224 -13.18 -8.68 13.46
CA PRO A 224 -11.78 -8.37 13.73
C PRO A 224 -10.82 -9.48 13.26
N ILE A 225 -9.56 -9.11 12.96
CA ILE A 225 -8.52 -10.08 12.57
C ILE A 225 -7.97 -10.80 13.81
N ILE A 226 -7.77 -10.06 14.90
CA ILE A 226 -7.36 -10.58 16.20
C ILE A 226 -8.36 -10.07 17.25
N GLU A 227 -9.14 -11.00 17.81
CA GLU A 227 -10.13 -10.70 18.86
C GLU A 227 -9.46 -10.07 20.09
N GLY A 228 -10.08 -9.01 20.62
CA GLY A 228 -9.59 -8.29 21.79
C GLY A 228 -8.29 -7.48 21.59
N ALA A 229 -7.67 -7.52 20.40
CA ALA A 229 -6.47 -6.73 20.13
C ALA A 229 -6.79 -5.24 19.91
N GLY A 230 -6.05 -4.38 20.61
CA GLY A 230 -6.07 -2.94 20.40
C GLY A 230 -5.38 -2.53 19.09
N THR A 231 -5.63 -1.30 18.68
CA THR A 231 -5.05 -0.69 17.47
C THR A 231 -4.64 0.74 17.75
N GLN A 232 -3.56 1.20 17.13
CA GLN A 232 -3.12 2.60 17.25
C GLN A 232 -4.08 3.56 16.52
N SER A 233 -4.26 4.73 17.12
CA SER A 233 -4.79 5.89 16.41
C SER A 233 -3.85 6.30 15.26
N ILE A 234 -4.37 7.08 14.32
CA ILE A 234 -3.55 7.64 13.23
C ILE A 234 -2.41 8.50 13.79
N GLU A 235 -2.71 9.30 14.81
CA GLU A 235 -1.79 10.23 15.46
C GLU A 235 -0.72 9.51 16.27
N GLU A 236 -1.09 8.44 16.98
CA GLU A 236 -0.16 7.60 17.74
C GLU A 236 0.85 6.93 16.79
N PHE A 237 0.34 6.30 15.73
CA PHE A 237 1.17 5.67 14.72
C PHE A 237 2.11 6.68 14.05
N ALA A 238 1.59 7.85 13.68
CA ALA A 238 2.36 8.96 13.12
C ALA A 238 3.52 9.43 14.01
N LYS A 239 3.26 9.55 15.32
CA LYS A 239 4.27 9.95 16.31
C LYS A 239 5.36 8.88 16.40
N MET A 240 4.99 7.61 16.42
CA MET A 240 5.93 6.49 16.43
C MET A 240 6.83 6.50 15.19
N VAL A 241 6.26 6.61 13.99
CA VAL A 241 7.04 6.68 12.74
C VAL A 241 8.05 7.84 12.76
N LYS A 242 7.61 9.03 13.20
CA LYS A 242 8.50 10.21 13.35
C LYS A 242 9.60 10.00 14.39
N ARG A 243 9.31 9.29 15.47
CA ARG A 243 10.29 9.01 16.54
C ARG A 243 11.37 8.07 16.02
N ILE A 244 10.98 6.95 15.41
CA ILE A 244 11.92 5.98 14.84
C ILE A 244 12.74 6.62 13.71
N GLY A 245 12.11 7.34 12.79
CA GLY A 245 12.83 8.01 11.69
C GLY A 245 13.74 9.17 12.10
N LYS A 246 13.75 9.56 13.38
CA LYS A 246 14.77 10.47 13.96
C LYS A 246 15.89 9.72 14.68
N ALA A 247 15.62 8.51 15.14
CA ALA A 247 16.54 7.73 15.97
C ALA A 247 17.55 6.91 15.14
N TYR A 248 17.19 6.51 13.92
CA TYR A 248 18.00 5.66 13.05
C TYR A 248 18.35 6.36 11.73
N LYS A 249 19.44 5.92 11.09
CA LYS A 249 20.01 6.55 9.88
C LYS A 249 19.33 6.09 8.59
N PHE A 250 18.81 4.86 8.56
CA PHE A 250 18.06 4.37 7.40
C PHE A 250 16.71 5.09 7.28
N ARG A 251 16.16 5.14 6.06
CA ARG A 251 14.90 5.84 5.82
C ARG A 251 13.74 5.09 6.47
N VAL A 252 12.89 5.80 7.22
CA VAL A 252 11.70 5.21 7.84
C VAL A 252 10.45 5.84 7.26
N THR A 253 9.55 5.00 6.76
CA THR A 253 8.23 5.40 6.28
C THR A 253 7.13 4.67 7.03
N GLY A 254 5.93 5.23 6.98
CA GLY A 254 4.72 4.73 7.61
C GLY A 254 3.59 4.64 6.60
N THR A 255 2.82 3.56 6.64
CA THR A 255 1.59 3.39 5.86
C THR A 255 0.38 3.26 6.79
N PRO A 256 -0.71 4.04 6.58
CA PRO A 256 -0.96 4.88 5.41
C PRO A 256 -0.30 6.28 5.44
N LEU A 257 0.37 6.66 6.53
CA LEU A 257 0.89 8.01 6.70
C LEU A 257 2.33 8.03 7.24
N TYR A 258 3.07 9.03 6.75
CA TYR A 258 4.36 9.56 7.21
C TYR A 258 5.63 8.91 6.64
N ASP A 259 6.25 9.60 5.71
CA ASP A 259 7.66 9.47 5.35
C ASP A 259 8.44 10.61 6.01
N THR A 260 9.35 10.27 6.93
CA THR A 260 10.10 11.26 7.70
C THR A 260 11.08 12.07 6.85
N PHE A 261 11.50 11.53 5.71
CA PHE A 261 12.46 12.15 4.81
C PHE A 261 11.77 13.09 3.81
N ALA A 262 10.82 12.59 3.02
CA ALA A 262 10.17 13.40 1.99
C ALA A 262 9.00 14.24 2.52
N GLY A 263 8.42 13.86 3.65
CA GLY A 263 7.20 14.46 4.20
C GLY A 263 5.91 13.98 3.54
N SER A 264 5.98 12.86 2.80
CA SER A 264 4.83 12.20 2.19
C SER A 264 3.99 11.46 3.23
N PRO A 265 2.69 11.19 3.00
CA PRO A 265 1.85 11.84 2.01
C PRO A 265 1.63 13.32 2.31
N PHE A 266 1.25 14.07 1.28
CA PHE A 266 0.98 15.50 1.30
C PHE A 266 2.21 16.37 1.63
N ALA A 267 3.37 16.01 1.08
CA ALA A 267 4.61 16.79 1.20
C ALA A 267 4.44 18.26 0.73
N ILE A 268 3.53 18.47 -0.23
CA ILE A 268 3.16 19.77 -0.78
C ILE A 268 2.73 20.78 0.30
N ILE A 269 2.09 20.34 1.38
CA ILE A 269 1.60 21.22 2.47
C ILE A 269 2.69 22.10 3.05
N LYS A 270 3.92 21.56 3.14
CA LYS A 270 5.09 22.24 3.72
C LYS A 270 5.96 22.91 2.66
N ASN A 271 5.62 22.80 1.38
CA ASN A 271 6.42 23.32 0.28
C ASN A 271 5.69 24.47 -0.43
N LYS A 272 6.05 25.71 -0.06
CA LYS A 272 5.46 26.94 -0.64
C LYS A 272 5.61 27.01 -2.17
N LYS A 273 6.76 26.58 -2.71
CA LYS A 273 7.03 26.59 -4.16
C LYS A 273 6.17 25.58 -4.92
N ALA A 274 5.89 24.42 -4.31
CA ALA A 274 5.00 23.43 -4.89
C ALA A 274 3.53 23.90 -4.81
N LEU A 275 3.10 24.46 -3.68
CA LEU A 275 1.76 25.04 -3.54
C LEU A 275 1.50 26.16 -4.54
N SER A 276 2.48 27.05 -4.79
CA SER A 276 2.31 28.15 -5.76
C SER A 276 2.19 27.68 -7.21
N ARG A 277 2.49 26.40 -7.51
CA ARG A 277 2.27 25.79 -8.84
C ARG A 277 0.83 25.31 -9.02
N LEU A 278 0.05 25.17 -7.95
CA LEU A 278 -1.33 24.72 -8.04
C LEU A 278 -2.22 25.83 -8.61
N PRO A 279 -3.21 25.48 -9.45
CA PRO A 279 -4.21 26.44 -9.90
C PRO A 279 -5.09 26.90 -8.72
N ALA A 280 -5.65 28.10 -8.83
CA ALA A 280 -6.62 28.59 -7.85
C ALA A 280 -7.93 27.78 -7.90
N ALA A 281 -8.51 27.49 -6.74
CA ALA A 281 -9.83 26.86 -6.62
C ALA A 281 -10.93 27.95 -6.69
N ARG A 282 -11.51 28.13 -7.88
CA ARG A 282 -12.43 29.23 -8.21
C ARG A 282 -13.90 28.90 -7.98
N LYS A 283 -14.23 27.62 -7.84
CA LYS A 283 -15.60 27.13 -7.64
C LYS A 283 -15.71 26.30 -6.37
N ARG A 284 -16.95 26.05 -5.93
CA ARG A 284 -17.22 25.23 -4.76
C ARG A 284 -17.64 23.82 -5.14
N ALA A 285 -17.12 22.86 -4.39
CA ALA A 285 -17.51 21.45 -4.45
C ALA A 285 -17.24 20.81 -3.08
N THR A 286 -17.81 19.65 -2.83
CA THR A 286 -17.41 18.79 -1.72
C THR A 286 -16.46 17.71 -2.19
N VAL A 287 -15.34 17.53 -1.50
CA VAL A 287 -14.39 16.42 -1.71
C VAL A 287 -14.55 15.43 -0.55
N ILE A 288 -14.99 14.21 -0.86
CA ILE A 288 -15.05 13.10 0.09
C ILE A 288 -13.66 12.45 0.17
N THR A 289 -13.23 12.11 1.38
CA THR A 289 -11.96 11.41 1.64
C THR A 289 -12.05 10.52 2.88
N GLY A 290 -10.98 9.79 3.21
CA GLY A 290 -10.87 9.07 4.47
C GLY A 290 -10.33 9.94 5.62
N ARG A 291 -10.56 9.54 6.87
CA ARG A 291 -10.14 10.28 8.08
C ARG A 291 -8.66 10.69 8.05
N ALA A 292 -7.79 9.81 7.54
CA ALA A 292 -6.35 10.04 7.53
C ALA A 292 -5.92 11.22 6.65
N ALA A 293 -6.62 11.46 5.54
CA ALA A 293 -6.27 12.52 4.58
C ALA A 293 -7.08 13.81 4.77
N ALA A 294 -8.22 13.74 5.49
CA ALA A 294 -9.12 14.88 5.68
C ALA A 294 -8.44 16.15 6.25
N PRO A 295 -7.66 16.11 7.35
CA PRO A 295 -7.03 17.32 7.86
C PRO A 295 -5.99 17.90 6.89
N MET A 296 -5.24 17.05 6.18
CA MET A 296 -4.25 17.47 5.18
C MET A 296 -4.91 18.14 3.98
N LEU A 297 -5.99 17.54 3.44
CA LEU A 297 -6.74 18.13 2.32
C LEU A 297 -7.39 19.45 2.72
N SER A 298 -7.92 19.53 3.94
CA SER A 298 -8.52 20.77 4.46
C SER A 298 -7.49 21.89 4.56
N ASP A 299 -6.27 21.61 5.03
CA ASP A 299 -5.19 22.60 5.09
C ASP A 299 -4.77 23.09 3.68
N ILE A 300 -4.65 22.17 2.71
CA ILE A 300 -4.33 22.54 1.32
C ILE A 300 -5.40 23.46 0.74
N PHE A 301 -6.69 23.08 0.83
CA PHE A 301 -7.76 23.91 0.26
C PHE A 301 -7.95 25.23 1.01
N SER A 302 -7.73 25.26 2.33
CA SER A 302 -7.71 26.51 3.11
C SER A 302 -6.63 27.47 2.58
N LYS A 303 -5.41 26.97 2.34
CA LYS A 303 -4.31 27.75 1.73
C LYS A 303 -4.59 28.21 0.30
N LEU A 304 -5.50 27.57 -0.41
CA LEU A 304 -5.93 27.91 -1.77
C LEU A 304 -7.20 28.80 -1.82
N GLY A 305 -7.71 29.27 -0.67
CA GLY A 305 -8.85 30.18 -0.59
C GLY A 305 -10.15 29.56 -0.03
N GLY A 306 -10.12 28.31 0.43
CA GLY A 306 -11.17 27.71 1.26
C GLY A 306 -12.51 27.41 0.57
N SER A 307 -12.59 27.48 -0.75
CA SER A 307 -13.83 27.27 -1.52
C SER A 307 -14.28 25.81 -1.59
N VAL A 308 -13.41 24.85 -1.27
CA VAL A 308 -13.70 23.42 -1.35
C VAL A 308 -13.99 22.88 0.05
N ASN A 309 -15.17 22.30 0.21
CA ASN A 309 -15.58 21.60 1.42
C ASN A 309 -14.96 20.20 1.45
N VAL A 310 -14.30 19.81 2.53
CA VAL A 310 -13.69 18.47 2.68
C VAL A 310 -14.49 17.69 3.72
N VAL A 311 -15.00 16.52 3.33
CA VAL A 311 -15.80 15.66 4.20
C VAL A 311 -15.12 14.30 4.35
N ALA A 312 -14.91 13.87 5.59
CA ALA A 312 -14.32 12.58 5.90
C ALA A 312 -15.42 11.52 6.04
N ALA A 313 -15.24 10.36 5.40
CA ALA A 313 -15.90 9.14 5.81
C ALA A 313 -15.27 8.60 7.11
N GLU A 314 -15.99 7.72 7.83
CA GLU A 314 -15.43 7.02 9.00
C GLU A 314 -14.21 6.16 8.65
N LYS A 315 -14.09 5.72 7.39
CA LYS A 315 -12.94 4.96 6.89
C LYS A 315 -11.66 5.79 6.97
N ASP A 316 -10.57 5.20 7.45
CA ASP A 316 -9.27 5.86 7.50
C ASP A 316 -8.70 6.13 6.11
N ILE A 317 -8.77 5.15 5.22
CA ILE A 317 -8.15 5.19 3.90
C ILE A 317 -9.22 5.43 2.84
N GLY A 318 -9.16 6.59 2.17
CA GLY A 318 -10.17 6.99 1.17
C GLY A 318 -10.31 6.03 -0.02
N CYS A 319 -9.23 5.32 -0.38
CA CYS A 319 -9.27 4.31 -1.44
C CYS A 319 -10.05 3.04 -1.04
N LEU A 320 -10.27 2.83 0.26
CA LEU A 320 -10.99 1.68 0.81
C LEU A 320 -12.41 2.02 1.24
N ILE A 321 -12.91 3.20 0.86
CA ILE A 321 -14.32 3.58 1.04
C ILE A 321 -15.19 2.65 0.22
N THR A 322 -16.21 2.08 0.88
CA THR A 322 -17.25 1.24 0.30
C THR A 322 -18.60 1.97 0.31
N ILE A 323 -19.64 1.36 -0.28
CA ILE A 323 -20.98 1.94 -0.25
C ILE A 323 -21.51 2.10 1.20
N GLU A 324 -21.21 1.14 2.09
CA GLU A 324 -21.58 1.20 3.52
C GLU A 324 -21.02 2.46 4.19
N ASP A 325 -19.82 2.89 3.80
CA ASP A 325 -19.19 4.09 4.36
C ASP A 325 -19.86 5.37 3.81
N ALA A 326 -20.25 5.38 2.53
CA ALA A 326 -20.96 6.49 1.92
C ALA A 326 -22.38 6.67 2.50
N GLU A 327 -23.05 5.59 2.87
CA GLU A 327 -24.38 5.60 3.50
C GLU A 327 -24.39 6.27 4.88
N LYS A 328 -23.24 6.38 5.54
CA LYS A 328 -23.12 7.03 6.86
C LYS A 328 -22.84 8.53 6.78
N LEU A 329 -22.60 9.06 5.58
CA LEU A 329 -22.30 10.49 5.43
C LEU A 329 -23.53 11.36 5.71
N GLU A 330 -23.27 12.47 6.42
CA GLU A 330 -24.22 13.56 6.66
C GLU A 330 -24.39 14.37 5.36
N LEU A 331 -25.59 14.32 4.77
CA LEU A 331 -25.84 14.85 3.43
C LEU A 331 -26.07 16.37 3.38
N ASP A 332 -26.56 16.95 4.47
CA ASP A 332 -26.73 18.39 4.66
C ASP A 332 -25.40 19.16 4.57
N ARG A 333 -24.28 18.47 4.80
CA ARG A 333 -22.92 18.99 4.65
C ARG A 333 -22.38 18.90 3.22
N LEU A 334 -23.08 18.26 2.30
CA LEU A 334 -22.61 18.06 0.93
C LEU A 334 -23.13 19.15 -0.02
N ALA A 335 -22.20 19.77 -0.74
CA ALA A 335 -22.52 20.67 -1.85
C ALA A 335 -23.22 19.93 -3.01
N PRO A 336 -23.90 20.64 -3.92
CA PRO A 336 -24.50 20.03 -5.12
C PRO A 336 -23.51 19.27 -6.00
N THR A 337 -22.24 19.69 -6.03
CA THR A 337 -21.16 18.95 -6.70
C THR A 337 -20.32 18.22 -5.68
N VAL A 338 -20.18 16.90 -5.84
CA VAL A 338 -19.41 16.02 -4.95
C VAL A 338 -18.37 15.24 -5.75
N ILE A 339 -17.13 15.30 -5.30
CA ILE A 339 -15.99 14.54 -5.83
C ILE A 339 -15.56 13.52 -4.78
N PHE A 340 -15.46 12.25 -5.14
CA PHE A 340 -15.04 11.17 -4.23
C PHE A 340 -13.78 10.46 -4.73
N PRO A 341 -13.06 9.69 -3.90
CA PRO A 341 -11.76 9.13 -4.28
C PRO A 341 -11.86 8.21 -5.51
N GLY A 342 -10.96 8.40 -6.49
CA GLY A 342 -11.03 7.67 -7.76
C GLY A 342 -10.97 6.15 -7.59
N ARG A 343 -10.16 5.68 -6.63
CA ARG A 343 -9.99 4.26 -6.31
C ARG A 343 -10.99 3.68 -5.30
N ALA A 344 -11.97 4.44 -4.83
CA ALA A 344 -12.96 3.93 -3.87
C ALA A 344 -13.74 2.73 -4.43
N PHE A 345 -14.01 1.76 -3.55
CA PHE A 345 -14.75 0.52 -3.82
C PHE A 345 -16.26 0.74 -3.77
N VAL A 346 -16.75 1.58 -4.68
CA VAL A 346 -18.16 1.91 -4.83
C VAL A 346 -18.51 1.89 -6.30
N HIS A 347 -19.76 1.61 -6.70
CA HIS A 347 -20.22 1.79 -8.08
C HIS A 347 -20.74 3.22 -8.30
N ASP A 348 -20.50 3.81 -9.48
CA ASP A 348 -20.86 5.20 -9.78
C ASP A 348 -22.37 5.48 -9.68
N GLY A 349 -23.19 4.53 -10.13
CA GLY A 349 -24.64 4.64 -10.06
C GLY A 349 -25.15 4.52 -8.62
N GLU A 350 -24.54 3.67 -7.79
CA GLU A 350 -24.93 3.49 -6.39
C GLU A 350 -24.56 4.73 -5.56
N ILE A 351 -23.34 5.23 -5.70
CA ILE A 351 -22.91 6.40 -4.92
C ILE A 351 -23.72 7.64 -5.26
N LYS A 352 -24.09 7.86 -6.53
CA LYS A 352 -24.98 8.98 -6.89
C LYS A 352 -26.31 8.88 -6.15
N LYS A 353 -26.92 7.70 -6.10
CA LYS A 353 -28.20 7.46 -5.42
C LYS A 353 -28.08 7.72 -3.91
N VAL A 354 -27.06 7.14 -3.27
CA VAL A 354 -26.84 7.29 -1.82
C VAL A 354 -26.61 8.75 -1.45
N LEU A 355 -25.75 9.45 -2.19
CA LEU A 355 -25.45 10.85 -1.93
C LEU A 355 -26.57 11.81 -2.34
N SER A 356 -27.66 11.35 -2.96
CA SER A 356 -28.82 12.17 -3.36
C SER A 356 -30.12 11.71 -2.70
N ARG A 357 -30.06 10.83 -1.69
CA ARG A 357 -31.25 10.23 -1.05
C ARG A 357 -32.10 11.21 -0.22
N ASP A 358 -31.58 12.40 0.05
CA ASP A 358 -32.28 13.51 0.70
C ASP A 358 -33.10 14.37 -0.29
N GLY A 359 -33.15 13.97 -1.57
CA GLY A 359 -33.92 14.65 -2.61
C GLY A 359 -33.16 15.75 -3.35
N VAL A 360 -31.92 16.05 -2.97
CA VAL A 360 -31.06 16.98 -3.71
C VAL A 360 -30.35 16.23 -4.84
N ASP A 361 -30.60 16.56 -6.10
CA ASP A 361 -29.87 15.97 -7.24
C ASP A 361 -28.43 16.48 -7.26
N ARG A 362 -27.50 15.63 -6.79
CA ARG A 362 -26.07 15.96 -6.76
C ARG A 362 -25.35 15.48 -8.01
N LEU A 363 -24.44 16.31 -8.52
CA LEU A 363 -23.44 15.90 -9.50
C LEU A 363 -22.30 15.17 -8.76
N VAL A 364 -22.29 13.85 -8.86
CA VAL A 364 -21.28 13.01 -8.20
C VAL A 364 -20.26 12.50 -9.21
N ARG A 365 -18.97 12.73 -8.96
CA ARG A 365 -17.87 12.31 -9.85
C ARG A 365 -16.67 11.74 -9.09
N ARG A 366 -15.97 10.80 -9.71
CA ARG A 366 -14.66 10.36 -9.24
C ARG A 366 -13.63 11.45 -9.43
N GLY A 367 -12.80 11.66 -8.42
CA GLY A 367 -11.57 12.42 -8.53
C GLY A 367 -10.41 11.56 -9.04
N PRO A 368 -9.18 12.10 -8.97
CA PRO A 368 -7.98 11.36 -9.33
C PRO A 368 -7.83 10.05 -8.54
N ASP A 369 -7.10 9.09 -9.10
CA ASP A 369 -6.83 7.81 -8.44
C ASP A 369 -6.10 7.97 -7.11
N ARG A 370 -5.16 8.92 -7.07
CA ARG A 370 -4.28 9.23 -5.96
C ARG A 370 -3.98 10.71 -5.99
N LEU A 371 -3.89 11.33 -4.82
CA LEU A 371 -3.44 12.72 -4.66
C LEU A 371 -1.99 12.81 -4.16
N THR A 372 -1.45 11.69 -3.71
CA THR A 372 -0.15 11.55 -3.06
C THR A 372 0.25 10.07 -3.07
N VAL A 373 1.45 9.77 -2.57
CA VAL A 373 1.99 8.42 -2.41
C VAL A 373 2.08 8.07 -0.92
N ASP A 374 1.85 6.82 -0.56
CA ASP A 374 1.95 6.35 0.83
C ASP A 374 3.41 5.99 1.20
N GLY A 375 3.60 5.49 2.42
CA GLY A 375 4.92 5.09 2.92
C GLY A 375 5.57 3.94 2.14
N GLU A 376 4.77 3.03 1.60
CA GLU A 376 5.28 1.88 0.81
C GLU A 376 5.86 2.36 -0.50
N MET A 377 5.18 3.28 -1.18
CA MET A 377 5.65 3.83 -2.45
C MET A 377 6.73 4.90 -2.28
N SER A 378 6.61 5.75 -1.27
CA SER A 378 7.53 6.88 -1.10
C SER A 378 8.95 6.46 -0.72
N ILE A 379 9.14 5.29 -0.11
CA ILE A 379 10.44 4.85 0.44
C ILE A 379 11.56 4.78 -0.61
N SER A 380 11.22 4.47 -1.86
CA SER A 380 12.14 4.40 -2.99
C SER A 380 12.14 5.66 -3.87
N LEU A 381 11.28 6.64 -3.58
CA LEU A 381 11.16 7.87 -4.36
C LEU A 381 11.92 9.04 -3.74
N THR A 382 12.41 9.94 -4.59
CA THR A 382 12.97 11.21 -4.17
C THR A 382 11.87 12.20 -3.78
N LYS A 383 12.23 13.20 -2.96
CA LYS A 383 11.32 14.29 -2.59
C LYS A 383 10.80 15.06 -3.81
N LYS A 384 11.60 15.20 -4.88
CA LYS A 384 11.18 15.89 -6.10
C LYS A 384 10.09 15.11 -6.82
N GLU A 385 10.28 13.81 -7.02
CA GLU A 385 9.29 12.94 -7.67
C GLU A 385 7.96 12.94 -6.91
N ILE A 386 8.01 12.87 -5.57
CA ILE A 386 6.82 12.95 -4.72
C ILE A 386 6.08 14.28 -4.91
N LEU A 387 6.80 15.41 -4.87
CA LEU A 387 6.20 16.73 -5.03
C LEU A 387 5.65 16.96 -6.46
N ASP A 388 6.36 16.49 -7.49
CA ASP A 388 5.90 16.61 -8.86
C ASP A 388 4.64 15.77 -9.11
N PHE A 389 4.58 14.56 -8.52
CA PHE A 389 3.38 13.73 -8.50
C PHE A 389 2.21 14.43 -7.80
N GLU A 390 2.43 14.94 -6.58
CA GLU A 390 1.38 15.63 -5.82
C GLU A 390 0.89 16.88 -6.55
N VAL A 391 1.78 17.70 -7.11
CA VAL A 391 1.38 18.88 -7.90
C VAL A 391 0.51 18.48 -9.09
N ALA A 392 0.88 17.44 -9.83
CA ALA A 392 0.09 16.95 -10.96
C ALA A 392 -1.31 16.47 -10.53
N ALA A 393 -1.37 15.63 -9.50
CA ALA A 393 -2.62 15.06 -9.01
C ALA A 393 -3.56 16.10 -8.40
N PHE A 394 -3.03 17.05 -7.63
CA PHE A 394 -3.83 18.16 -7.10
C PHE A 394 -4.29 19.12 -8.20
N THR A 395 -3.45 19.36 -9.22
CA THR A 395 -3.86 20.15 -10.39
C THR A 395 -5.04 19.51 -11.09
N GLU A 396 -5.04 18.18 -11.28
CA GLU A 396 -6.17 17.44 -11.82
C GLU A 396 -7.44 17.58 -10.96
N LEU A 397 -7.33 17.37 -9.64
CA LEU A 397 -8.47 17.53 -8.72
C LEU A 397 -9.04 18.96 -8.74
N ILE A 398 -8.20 19.98 -8.67
CA ILE A 398 -8.65 21.38 -8.67
C ILE A 398 -9.26 21.75 -10.03
N SER A 399 -8.73 21.20 -11.12
CA SER A 399 -9.30 21.41 -12.45
C SER A 399 -10.70 20.79 -12.55
N LEU A 400 -10.90 19.60 -11.96
CA LEU A 400 -12.23 18.97 -11.85
C LEU A 400 -13.20 19.82 -11.01
N VAL A 401 -12.74 20.35 -9.87
CA VAL A 401 -13.52 21.30 -9.05
C VAL A 401 -13.91 22.54 -9.86
N ASN A 402 -12.96 23.16 -10.57
CA ASN A 402 -13.22 24.36 -11.35
C ASN A 402 -14.14 24.11 -12.54
N LEU A 403 -14.10 22.91 -13.13
CA LEU A 403 -14.97 22.54 -14.22
C LEU A 403 -16.41 22.33 -13.74
N LEU A 404 -16.58 21.50 -12.70
CA LEU A 404 -17.88 20.96 -12.28
C LEU A 404 -18.52 21.66 -11.08
N GLY A 405 -17.75 22.43 -10.33
CA GLY A 405 -18.23 23.14 -9.14
C GLY A 405 -19.22 24.26 -9.47
N VAL A 406 -19.80 24.83 -8.41
CA VAL A 406 -20.81 25.91 -8.43
C VAL A 406 -20.34 27.19 -7.74
#